data_AF-A0A9W8P259-F1
#
_entry.id   AF-A0A9W8P259-F1
#
_cell.length_a   1.000
_cell.length_b   1.000
_cell.length_c   1.000
_cell.angle_alpha   90.00
_cell.angle_beta   90.00
_cell.angle_gamma   90.00
#
_symmetry.space_group_name_H-M   'P 1'
#
loop_
_entity.id
_entity.type
_entity.pdbx_description
1 polymer ?
#
loop_
_entity_poly.entity_id
_entity_poly.type
_entity_poly.pdbx_seq_one_letter_code
_entity_poly.pdbx_strand_id
1 'polypeptide(L)'
;MASFPRPQPAINAQWVLQNPGRAWDASVPPPLQLVYLPRRPENSGYTSEQPIHFTSHGLPGPHIRDVLSKSPTLDDPEASVFEPFGWKRIQWTFDFPGLSPVTQRMPVMDGGRHLTRLEIAREICYEIVRAMRGAKSQMLGIDPRWRLDQCNYKQLRLIALVFHGSSWIPVLAVDA
;
A
#
# COMPACT_ATOMS: atom_id res chain seq x y z
N MET A 1 -3.15 -19.12 33.55
CA MET A 1 -2.35 -18.14 32.78
C MET A 1 -2.09 -18.72 31.41
N ALA A 2 -2.75 -18.20 30.36
CA ALA A 2 -2.54 -18.67 29.00
C ALA A 2 -1.29 -17.99 28.41
N SER A 3 -0.29 -18.78 28.02
CA SER A 3 0.88 -18.27 27.29
C SER A 3 0.46 -17.96 25.86
N PHE A 4 0.50 -16.69 25.46
CA PHE A 4 0.34 -16.34 24.06
C PHE A 4 1.54 -16.89 23.25
N PRO A 5 1.32 -17.57 22.12
CA PRO A 5 2.41 -17.96 21.25
C PRO A 5 3.10 -16.69 20.75
N ARG A 6 4.44 -16.66 20.86
CA ARG A 6 5.24 -15.58 20.27
C ARG A 6 4.95 -15.55 18.76
N PRO A 7 4.73 -14.36 18.16
CA PRO A 7 4.68 -14.26 16.71
C PRO A 7 5.99 -14.80 16.16
N GLN A 8 5.89 -15.82 15.30
CA GLN A 8 7.06 -16.33 14.60
C GLN A 8 7.59 -15.20 13.70
N PRO A 9 8.91 -14.97 13.67
CA PRO A 9 9.48 -14.00 12.76
C PRO A 9 9.11 -14.41 11.33
N ALA A 10 8.55 -13.48 10.56
CA ALA A 10 8.29 -13.70 9.15
C ALA A 10 9.60 -14.08 8.47
N ILE A 11 9.64 -15.25 7.85
CA ILE A 11 10.82 -15.72 7.13
C ILE A 11 11.00 -14.80 5.93
N ASN A 12 12.00 -13.94 6.01
CA ASN A 12 12.37 -13.02 4.95
C ASN A 12 13.53 -13.62 4.12
N ALA A 13 13.84 -12.97 2.99
CA ALA A 13 14.92 -13.40 2.11
C ALA A 13 16.28 -13.54 2.83
N GLN A 14 16.49 -12.77 3.90
CA GLN A 14 17.72 -12.77 4.68
C GLN A 14 17.89 -14.05 5.49
N TRP A 15 16.81 -14.62 6.03
CA TRP A 15 16.83 -15.90 6.73
C TRP A 15 17.16 -17.08 5.79
N VAL A 16 16.64 -17.05 4.56
CA VAL A 16 16.87 -18.08 3.53
C VAL A 16 18.35 -18.17 3.16
N LEU A 17 19.00 -17.02 2.99
CA LEU A 17 20.43 -16.95 2.68
C LEU A 17 21.30 -17.48 3.83
N GLN A 18 20.82 -17.36 5.08
CA GLN A 18 21.55 -17.81 6.27
C GLN A 18 21.41 -19.31 6.56
N ASN A 19 20.52 -20.04 5.87
CA ASN A 19 20.24 -21.45 6.17
C ASN A 19 20.22 -22.34 4.91
N PRO A 20 21.30 -22.37 4.10
CA PRO A 20 21.35 -23.24 2.92
C PRO A 20 21.33 -24.72 3.32
N GLY A 21 20.39 -25.49 2.78
CA GLY A 21 20.32 -26.96 2.97
C GLY A 21 19.36 -27.46 4.05
N ARG A 22 18.67 -26.58 4.79
CA ARG A 22 17.50 -27.02 5.58
C ARG A 22 16.37 -27.39 4.62
N ALA A 23 15.85 -28.61 4.75
CA ALA A 23 14.59 -28.98 4.11
C ALA A 23 13.52 -27.96 4.53
N TRP A 24 12.80 -27.42 3.55
CA TRP A 24 11.61 -26.61 3.77
C TRP A 24 10.73 -27.31 4.79
N ASP A 25 10.64 -26.74 5.99
CA ASP A 25 9.61 -27.19 6.93
C ASP A 25 8.28 -26.84 6.27
N ALA A 26 7.48 -27.85 5.93
CA ALA A 26 6.15 -27.69 5.33
C ALA A 26 5.20 -26.81 6.17
N SER A 27 5.58 -26.49 7.41
CA SER A 27 4.91 -25.54 8.29
C SER A 27 5.12 -24.06 7.94
N VAL A 28 6.14 -23.72 7.15
CA VAL A 28 6.41 -22.35 6.71
C VAL A 28 5.49 -22.02 5.53
N PRO A 29 4.67 -20.96 5.57
CA PRO A 29 3.89 -20.58 4.41
C PRO A 29 4.79 -20.04 3.28
N PRO A 30 4.44 -20.31 2.00
CA PRO A 30 5.16 -19.76 0.85
C PRO A 30 5.30 -18.24 0.96
N PRO A 31 6.43 -17.67 0.51
CA PRO A 31 6.61 -16.23 0.52
C PRO A 31 5.49 -15.58 -0.28
N LEU A 32 4.92 -14.51 0.26
CA LEU A 32 3.87 -13.75 -0.40
C LEU A 32 4.37 -13.25 -1.75
N GLN A 33 3.74 -13.70 -2.82
CA GLN A 33 4.03 -13.23 -4.18
C GLN A 33 3.11 -12.05 -4.49
N LEU A 34 3.70 -10.94 -4.92
CA LEU A 34 2.99 -9.72 -5.25
C LEU A 34 3.19 -9.37 -6.72
N VAL A 35 2.09 -9.05 -7.38
CA VAL A 35 2.08 -8.46 -8.72
C VAL A 35 1.77 -6.98 -8.57
N TYR A 36 2.77 -6.13 -8.82
CA TYR A 36 2.64 -4.68 -8.65
C TYR A 36 1.87 -4.05 -9.79
N LEU A 37 1.01 -3.09 -9.43
CA LEU A 37 0.30 -2.26 -10.39
C LEU A 37 1.34 -1.44 -11.20
N PRO A 38 1.31 -1.50 -12.55
CA PRO A 38 2.16 -0.67 -13.38
C PRO A 38 1.91 0.81 -13.08
N ARG A 39 2.99 1.56 -12.90
CA ARG A 39 2.97 3.01 -12.78
C ARG A 39 3.42 3.62 -14.10
N ARG A 40 3.03 4.87 -14.36
CA ARG A 40 3.60 5.62 -15.47
C ARG A 40 5.11 5.79 -15.32
N PRO A 41 5.86 5.89 -16.42
CA PRO A 41 7.30 6.13 -16.37
C PRO A 41 7.67 7.38 -15.57
N GLU A 42 6.88 8.45 -15.68
CA GLU A 42 7.11 9.71 -14.95
C GLU A 42 6.95 9.57 -13.43
N ASN A 43 6.17 8.57 -13.00
CA ASN A 43 5.93 8.23 -11.60
C ASN A 43 6.80 7.04 -11.14
N SER A 44 7.86 6.74 -11.87
CA SER A 44 8.77 5.62 -11.64
C SER A 44 10.22 6.11 -11.51
N GLY A 45 11.07 5.32 -10.86
CA GLY A 45 12.50 5.64 -10.70
C GLY A 45 12.88 6.11 -9.30
N TYR A 46 13.85 7.02 -9.21
CA TYR A 46 14.36 7.54 -7.93
C TYR A 46 13.34 8.46 -7.25
N THR A 47 13.19 8.31 -5.93
CA THR A 47 12.34 9.16 -5.09
C THR A 47 13.23 10.11 -4.28
N SER A 48 12.83 11.37 -4.10
CA SER A 48 13.61 12.29 -3.24
C SER A 48 13.36 12.04 -1.75
N GLU A 49 12.21 11.47 -1.40
CA GLU A 49 11.82 11.16 -0.02
C GLU A 49 11.84 9.66 0.25
N GLN A 50 12.00 9.32 1.53
CA GLN A 50 11.83 7.94 1.99
C GLN A 50 10.38 7.49 1.79
N PRO A 51 10.14 6.31 1.20
CA PRO A 51 8.79 5.77 1.07
C PRO A 51 8.13 5.53 2.43
N ILE A 52 6.83 5.83 2.52
CA ILE A 52 6.00 5.47 3.66
C ILE A 52 5.43 4.10 3.38
N HIS A 53 5.93 3.07 4.06
CA HIS A 53 5.45 1.71 3.90
C HIS A 53 4.23 1.44 4.80
N PHE A 54 3.29 0.66 4.28
CA PHE A 54 2.21 0.09 5.07
C PHE A 54 2.43 -1.41 5.16
N THR A 55 2.22 -1.98 6.34
CA THR A 55 2.30 -3.42 6.56
C THR A 55 1.13 -3.87 7.43
N SER A 56 0.78 -5.15 7.32
CA SER A 56 -0.25 -5.77 8.16
C SER A 56 0.24 -7.14 8.59
N HIS A 57 0.39 -7.35 9.89
CA HIS A 57 0.94 -8.58 10.47
C HIS A 57 2.33 -8.92 9.90
N GLY A 58 3.16 -7.90 9.66
CA GLY A 58 4.49 -8.06 9.06
C GLY A 58 4.49 -8.35 7.55
N LEU A 59 3.32 -8.39 6.90
CA LEU A 59 3.21 -8.57 5.45
C LEU A 59 3.13 -7.22 4.72
N PRO A 60 3.71 -7.10 3.51
CA PRO A 60 3.65 -5.86 2.73
C PRO A 60 2.23 -5.47 2.35
N GLY A 61 1.81 -4.28 2.78
CA GLY A 61 0.54 -3.64 2.51
C GLY A 61 -0.70 -4.37 3.02
N PRO A 62 -1.61 -3.71 3.76
CA PRO A 62 -2.95 -4.24 3.98
C PRO A 62 -3.77 -4.23 2.68
N HIS A 63 -4.75 -5.12 2.56
CA HIS A 63 -5.76 -4.99 1.51
C HIS A 63 -6.62 -3.75 1.76
N ILE A 64 -7.03 -3.05 0.70
CA ILE A 64 -7.89 -1.86 0.78
C ILE A 64 -9.17 -2.15 1.57
N ARG A 65 -9.76 -3.34 1.39
CA ARG A 65 -10.95 -3.75 2.13
C ARG A 65 -10.73 -3.80 3.65
N ASP A 66 -9.53 -4.14 4.09
CA ASP A 66 -9.20 -4.33 5.50
C ASP A 66 -8.93 -2.97 6.16
N VAL A 67 -8.23 -2.06 5.46
CA VAL A 67 -8.04 -0.66 5.88
C VAL A 67 -9.37 0.05 6.11
N LEU A 68 -10.34 -0.18 5.20
CA LEU A 68 -11.67 0.42 5.23
C LEU A 68 -12.67 -0.35 6.12
N SER A 69 -12.23 -1.44 6.77
CA SER A 69 -13.08 -2.21 7.67
C SER A 69 -13.26 -1.51 9.02
N LYS A 70 -14.20 -2.02 9.82
CA LYS A 70 -14.41 -1.55 11.21
C LYS A 70 -13.23 -1.87 12.14
N SER A 71 -12.43 -2.88 11.81
CA SER A 71 -11.30 -3.35 12.61
C SER A 71 -10.06 -3.50 11.73
N PRO A 72 -9.42 -2.38 11.32
CA PRO A 72 -8.32 -2.41 10.39
C PRO A 72 -7.09 -3.09 11.00
N THR A 73 -6.48 -3.97 10.21
CA THR A 73 -5.20 -4.62 10.53
C THR A 73 -4.11 -3.84 9.81
N LEU A 74 -3.41 -2.97 10.54
CA LEU A 74 -2.29 -2.19 10.05
C LEU A 74 -1.24 -2.15 11.17
N ASP A 75 0.02 -2.39 10.84
CA ASP A 75 1.09 -2.35 11.82
C ASP A 75 1.45 -0.91 12.16
N ASP A 76 1.59 -0.64 13.45
CA ASP A 76 1.90 0.68 14.01
C ASP A 76 0.93 1.77 13.45
N PRO A 77 -0.37 1.60 13.70
CA PRO A 77 -1.40 2.44 13.07
C PRO A 77 -1.39 3.88 13.58
N GLU A 78 -0.89 4.11 14.80
CA GLU A 78 -0.89 5.41 15.49
C GLU A 78 0.31 6.29 15.11
N ALA A 79 1.27 5.79 14.34
CA ALA A 79 2.45 6.57 13.96
C ALA A 79 2.11 7.76 13.05
N SER A 80 2.61 8.95 13.41
CA SER A 80 2.48 10.17 12.62
C SER A 80 3.49 10.20 11.47
N VAL A 81 3.21 9.51 10.37
CA VAL A 81 4.17 9.31 9.27
C VAL A 81 4.63 10.60 8.57
N PHE A 82 3.85 11.68 8.65
CA PHE A 82 4.21 12.98 8.06
C PHE A 82 4.81 13.99 9.05
N GLU A 83 4.82 13.67 10.35
CA GLU A 83 5.35 14.55 11.39
C GLU A 83 6.81 14.95 11.17
N PRO A 84 7.73 14.02 10.79
CA PRO A 84 9.15 14.38 10.56
C PRO A 84 9.35 15.41 9.44
N PHE A 85 8.40 15.53 8.51
CA PHE A 85 8.48 16.47 7.39
C PHE A 85 7.90 17.85 7.75
N GLY A 86 7.16 17.98 8.86
CA GLY A 86 6.51 19.22 9.27
C GLY A 86 5.43 19.72 8.30
N TRP A 87 4.93 18.85 7.42
CA TRP A 87 3.95 19.22 6.41
C TRP A 87 2.55 19.27 6.98
N LYS A 88 1.77 20.24 6.51
CA LYS A 88 0.35 20.39 6.90
C LYS A 88 -0.61 19.76 5.91
N ARG A 89 -0.18 19.64 4.66
CA ARG A 89 -0.94 19.09 3.53
C ARG A 89 0.01 18.37 2.59
N ILE A 90 -0.49 17.34 1.93
CA ILE A 90 0.22 16.68 0.85
C ILE A 90 -0.62 16.72 -0.43
N GLN A 91 0.07 16.64 -1.56
CA GLN A 91 -0.52 16.30 -2.83
C GLN A 91 -0.20 14.83 -3.12
N TRP A 92 -1.19 14.08 -3.57
CA TRP A 92 -0.97 12.71 -4.02
C TRP A 92 -1.74 12.43 -5.31
N THR A 93 -1.22 11.53 -6.13
CA THR A 93 -1.76 11.21 -7.45
C THR A 93 -2.04 9.72 -7.54
N PHE A 94 -3.31 9.38 -7.75
CA PHE A 94 -3.70 8.03 -8.13
C PHE A 94 -3.46 7.83 -9.62
N ASP A 95 -2.55 6.92 -9.93
CA ASP A 95 -2.17 6.58 -11.30
C ASP A 95 -2.47 5.10 -11.55
N PHE A 96 -3.68 4.84 -12.04
CA PHE A 96 -4.12 3.49 -12.37
C PHE A 96 -4.02 3.26 -13.88
N PRO A 97 -3.50 2.11 -14.34
CA PRO A 97 -3.36 1.79 -15.76
C PRO A 97 -4.67 2.02 -16.52
N GLY A 98 -4.61 2.83 -17.58
CA GLY A 98 -5.76 3.13 -18.43
C GLY A 98 -6.79 4.10 -17.84
N LEU A 99 -6.51 4.68 -16.67
CA LEU A 99 -7.22 5.85 -16.17
C LEU A 99 -6.39 7.13 -16.34
N SER A 100 -7.09 8.25 -16.51
CA SER A 100 -6.48 9.57 -16.32
C SER A 100 -6.04 9.71 -14.86
N PRO A 101 -4.85 10.27 -14.57
CA PRO A 101 -4.39 10.41 -13.20
C PRO A 101 -5.34 11.30 -12.41
N VAL A 102 -5.62 10.92 -11.17
CA VAL A 102 -6.45 11.71 -10.26
C VAL A 102 -5.56 12.26 -9.17
N THR A 103 -5.32 13.57 -9.21
CA THR A 103 -4.52 14.27 -8.19
C THR A 103 -5.43 14.85 -7.11
N GLN A 104 -5.12 14.55 -5.86
CA GLN A 104 -5.82 15.02 -4.68
C GLN A 104 -4.88 15.79 -3.77
N ARG A 105 -5.45 16.72 -2.99
CA ARG A 105 -4.76 17.42 -1.91
C ARG A 105 -5.46 17.12 -0.61
N MET A 106 -4.78 16.42 0.30
CA MET A 106 -5.33 16.09 1.60
C MET A 106 -4.57 16.80 2.73
N PRO A 107 -5.26 17.24 3.79
CA PRO A 107 -4.58 17.63 5.01
C PRO A 107 -3.86 16.40 5.61
N VAL A 108 -2.70 16.62 6.20
CA VAL A 108 -2.02 15.61 7.03
C VAL A 108 -1.90 16.07 8.48
N MET A 109 -2.63 17.15 8.82
CA MET A 109 -2.86 17.62 10.16
C MET A 109 -4.35 17.87 10.37
N ASP A 110 -4.83 17.57 11.57
CA ASP A 110 -6.16 17.91 12.04
C ASP A 110 -6.07 18.43 13.48
N GLY A 111 -6.73 19.55 13.79
CA GLY A 111 -6.71 20.13 15.14
C GLY A 111 -5.33 20.39 15.75
N GLY A 112 -4.28 20.57 14.93
CA GLY A 112 -2.90 20.78 15.39
C GLY A 112 -2.08 19.51 15.61
N ARG A 113 -2.66 18.31 15.48
CA ARG A 113 -1.93 17.03 15.45
C ARG A 113 -1.70 16.56 14.02
N HIS A 114 -0.63 15.81 13.78
CA HIS A 114 -0.49 15.09 12.53
C HIS A 114 -1.47 13.90 12.48
N LEU A 115 -1.93 13.56 11.28
CA LEU A 115 -2.72 12.36 11.06
C LEU A 115 -1.83 11.12 11.25
N THR A 116 -2.43 10.10 11.83
CA THR A 116 -1.82 8.79 12.05
C THR A 116 -1.70 8.01 10.74
N ARG A 117 -0.85 6.97 10.73
CA ARG A 117 -0.66 6.09 9.56
C ARG A 117 -1.98 5.48 9.08
N LEU A 118 -2.83 5.08 10.01
CA LEU A 118 -4.15 4.52 9.69
C LEU A 118 -5.09 5.56 9.07
N GLU A 119 -5.15 6.77 9.61
CA GLU A 119 -5.96 7.85 9.05
C GLU A 119 -5.51 8.20 7.63
N ILE A 120 -4.20 8.32 7.41
CA ILE A 120 -3.59 8.53 6.10
C ILE A 120 -3.98 7.40 5.13
N ALA A 121 -3.82 6.14 5.55
CA ALA A 121 -4.16 4.98 4.73
C ALA A 121 -5.65 4.97 4.36
N ARG A 122 -6.54 5.29 5.30
CA ARG A 122 -8.00 5.35 5.08
C ARG A 122 -8.39 6.41 4.07
N GLU A 123 -7.87 7.63 4.19
CA GLU A 123 -8.15 8.72 3.25
C GLU A 123 -7.76 8.33 1.82
N ILE A 124 -6.55 7.77 1.66
CA ILE A 124 -6.04 7.33 0.35
C ILE A 124 -6.88 6.16 -0.20
N CYS A 125 -7.15 5.14 0.61
CA CYS A 125 -7.96 3.99 0.22
C CYS A 125 -9.38 4.41 -0.18
N TYR A 126 -10.00 5.32 0.56
CA TYR A 126 -11.35 5.81 0.26
C TYR A 126 -11.41 6.49 -1.11
N GLU A 127 -10.45 7.37 -1.39
CA GLU A 127 -10.38 8.09 -2.66
C GLU A 127 -9.98 7.19 -3.84
N ILE A 128 -9.13 6.18 -3.63
CA ILE A 128 -8.88 5.13 -4.64
C ILE A 128 -10.19 4.42 -5.02
N VAL A 129 -10.95 3.97 -4.02
CA VAL A 129 -12.23 3.29 -4.24
C VAL A 129 -13.21 4.22 -4.97
N ARG A 130 -13.27 5.49 -4.59
CA ARG A 130 -14.10 6.50 -5.24
C ARG A 130 -13.70 6.69 -6.70
N ALA A 131 -12.40 6.83 -6.99
CA ALA A 131 -11.88 7.01 -8.34
C ALA A 131 -12.18 5.78 -9.23
N MET A 132 -11.91 4.58 -8.73
CA MET A 132 -12.19 3.34 -9.47
C MET A 132 -13.69 3.14 -9.74
N ARG A 133 -14.57 3.48 -8.78
CA ARG A 133 -16.03 3.39 -8.97
C ARG A 133 -16.59 4.47 -9.89
N GLY A 134 -15.95 5.64 -9.95
CA GLY A 134 -16.36 6.76 -10.81
C GLY A 134 -15.90 6.62 -12.26
N ALA A 135 -14.97 5.72 -12.55
CA ALA A 135 -14.47 5.47 -13.89
C ALA A 135 -15.54 4.87 -14.80
N LYS A 136 -15.81 5.53 -15.94
CA LYS A 136 -16.79 5.09 -16.94
C LYS A 136 -16.17 4.28 -18.08
N SER A 137 -14.89 4.46 -18.33
CA SER A 137 -14.15 3.80 -19.39
C SER A 137 -12.66 3.74 -19.05
N GLN A 138 -11.98 2.76 -19.62
CA GLN A 138 -10.54 2.59 -19.52
C GLN A 138 -9.92 2.70 -20.92
N MET A 139 -8.74 3.28 -21.02
CA MET A 139 -8.01 3.38 -22.28
C MET A 139 -7.67 1.98 -22.85
N LEU A 140 -7.53 1.88 -24.17
CA LEU A 140 -7.15 0.63 -24.85
C LEU A 140 -5.69 0.26 -24.58
N GLY A 141 -5.36 -1.03 -24.71
CA GLY A 141 -3.97 -1.52 -24.62
C GLY A 141 -3.46 -1.80 -23.20
N ILE A 142 -4.36 -1.86 -22.21
CA ILE A 142 -4.00 -2.24 -20.84
C ILE A 142 -3.98 -3.77 -20.71
N ASP A 143 -3.00 -4.27 -19.97
CA ASP A 143 -2.94 -5.68 -19.56
C ASP A 143 -4.30 -6.09 -18.96
N PRO A 144 -4.93 -7.17 -19.44
CA PRO A 144 -6.25 -7.61 -18.98
C PRO A 144 -6.39 -7.67 -17.45
N ARG A 145 -5.32 -8.00 -16.74
CA ARG A 145 -5.34 -8.14 -15.27
C ARG A 145 -5.60 -6.83 -14.52
N TRP A 146 -5.33 -5.70 -15.17
CA TRP A 146 -5.55 -4.36 -14.61
C TRP A 146 -6.78 -3.70 -15.17
N ARG A 147 -7.61 -4.44 -15.91
CA ARG A 147 -8.84 -3.85 -16.41
C ARG A 147 -9.79 -3.55 -15.26
N LEU A 148 -10.47 -2.41 -15.27
CA LEU A 148 -11.34 -1.99 -14.16
C LEU A 148 -12.54 -2.91 -13.95
N ASP A 149 -13.04 -3.54 -15.02
CA ASP A 149 -14.12 -4.53 -14.96
C ASP A 149 -13.69 -5.85 -14.32
N GLN A 150 -12.38 -6.13 -14.29
CA GLN A 150 -11.80 -7.35 -13.72
C GLN A 150 -11.08 -7.09 -12.39
N CYS A 151 -10.54 -5.89 -12.19
CA CYS A 151 -9.76 -5.49 -11.04
C CYS A 151 -10.68 -5.11 -9.88
N ASN A 152 -10.83 -6.02 -8.93
CA ASN A 152 -11.56 -5.76 -7.70
C ASN A 152 -10.68 -4.98 -6.73
N TYR A 153 -11.02 -3.70 -6.47
CA TYR A 153 -10.27 -2.87 -5.50
C TYR A 153 -10.11 -3.52 -4.13
N LYS A 154 -10.99 -4.45 -3.74
CA LYS A 154 -10.89 -5.18 -2.47
C LYS A 154 -9.67 -6.11 -2.40
N GLN A 155 -9.13 -6.51 -3.55
CA GLN A 155 -7.93 -7.35 -3.67
C GLN A 155 -6.65 -6.53 -3.80
N LEU A 156 -6.76 -5.22 -4.02
CA LEU A 156 -5.59 -4.34 -4.03
C LEU A 156 -5.04 -4.20 -2.63
N ARG A 157 -3.71 -4.24 -2.53
CA ARG A 157 -2.93 -3.94 -1.34
C ARG A 157 -2.34 -2.55 -1.46
N LEU A 158 -2.43 -1.75 -0.41
CA LEU A 158 -1.73 -0.47 -0.32
C LEU A 158 -0.33 -0.74 0.24
N ILE A 159 0.69 -0.80 -0.63
CA ILE A 159 2.06 -1.20 -0.24
C ILE A 159 2.83 -0.04 0.38
N ALA A 160 2.81 1.12 -0.28
CA ALA A 160 3.55 2.30 0.16
C ALA A 160 2.98 3.59 -0.43
N LEU A 161 3.43 4.73 0.07
CA LEU A 161 3.43 6.01 -0.64
C LEU A 161 4.87 6.37 -1.00
N VAL A 162 5.09 6.72 -2.26
CA VAL A 162 6.40 7.14 -2.76
C VAL A 162 6.31 8.54 -3.33
N PHE A 163 7.26 9.41 -3.01
CA PHE A 163 7.25 10.78 -3.49
C PHE A 163 8.00 10.92 -4.81
N HIS A 164 7.30 11.35 -5.86
CA HIS A 164 7.88 11.61 -7.17
C HIS A 164 7.51 13.03 -7.64
N GLY A 165 8.53 13.82 -7.97
CA GLY A 165 8.39 15.21 -8.40
C GLY A 165 7.78 16.10 -7.31
N SER A 166 6.46 16.25 -7.34
CA SER A 166 5.69 17.06 -6.39
C SER A 166 4.47 16.34 -5.81
N SER A 167 4.38 15.02 -6.00
CA SER A 167 3.21 14.24 -5.61
C SER A 167 3.61 12.91 -4.97
N TRP A 168 2.85 12.51 -3.96
CA TRP A 168 2.89 11.16 -3.41
C TRP A 168 2.10 10.21 -4.30
N ILE A 169 2.69 9.06 -4.62
CA ILE A 169 2.08 8.05 -5.48
C ILE A 169 1.82 6.80 -4.64
N PRO A 170 0.58 6.33 -4.50
CA PRO A 170 0.29 5.05 -3.88
C PRO A 170 0.88 3.92 -4.72
N VAL A 171 1.70 3.07 -4.09
CA VAL A 171 2.17 1.82 -4.66
C VAL A 171 1.16 0.75 -4.33
N LEU A 172 0.58 0.14 -5.36
CA LEU A 172 -0.46 -0.87 -5.24
C LEU A 172 0.01 -2.21 -5.79
N ALA A 173 -0.50 -3.30 -5.24
CA ALA A 173 -0.24 -4.64 -5.74
C ALA A 173 -1.46 -5.56 -5.52
N VAL A 174 -1.46 -6.71 -6.19
CA VAL A 174 -2.35 -7.84 -5.89
C VAL A 174 -1.51 -9.05 -5.50
N ASP A 175 -2.11 -9.99 -4.79
CA ASP A 175 -1.52 -11.30 -4.54
C ASP A 175 -1.45 -12.07 -5.88
N ALA A 176 -0.33 -12.76 -6.13
CA ALA A 176 -0.08 -13.51 -7.38
C ALA A 176 -0.79 -14.88 -7.43
#